data_AF-A0A349DZ15-F1
#
_entry.id   AF-A0A349DZ15-F1
#
_cell.length_a   1.000
_cell.length_b   1.000
_cell.length_c   1.000
_cell.angle_alpha   90.00
_cell.angle_beta   90.00
_cell.angle_gamma   90.00
#
_symmetry.space_group_name_H-M   'P 1'
#
loop_
_entity.id
_entity.type
_entity.pdbx_description
1 polymer ?
#
loop_
_entity_poly.entity_id
_entity_poly.type
_entity_poly.pdbx_seq_one_letter_code
_entity_poly.pdbx_strand_id
1 'polypeptide(L)'
;GKKYDDAVYEAGLSRFRPILLTSLTTIAGLGPLIAEKSVQAQFLIPMAISLAYGLAMATAIMLILLPVLLVVFNRFNVLALWFWKGEKPSTEIVEPAVREALHDGMLTDGMPLNGNGAYEHPDRPSLSDKEPS
;
A
#
# COMPACT_ATOMS: atom_id res chain seq x y z
N GLY A 1 3.93 16.06 -3.24
CA GLY A 1 3.49 14.84 -3.95
C GLY A 1 4.68 14.26 -4.69
N LYS A 2 4.90 12.94 -4.62
CA LYS A 2 5.91 12.26 -5.46
C LYS A 2 5.58 12.48 -6.93
N LYS A 3 6.60 12.62 -7.79
CA LYS A 3 6.38 12.67 -9.25
C LYS A 3 5.65 11.39 -9.67
N TYR A 4 4.69 11.52 -10.58
CA TYR A 4 3.85 10.42 -11.06
C TYR A 4 4.67 9.20 -11.51
N ASP A 5 5.82 9.44 -12.14
CA ASP A 5 6.72 8.39 -12.62
C ASP A 5 7.35 7.58 -11.47
N ASP A 6 7.72 8.23 -10.36
CA ASP A 6 8.28 7.56 -9.18
C ASP A 6 7.22 6.68 -8.51
N ALA A 7 5.97 7.12 -8.47
CA ALA A 7 4.86 6.35 -7.91
C ALA A 7 4.54 5.10 -8.75
N VAL A 8 4.59 5.21 -10.08
CA VAL A 8 4.40 4.07 -10.99
C VAL A 8 5.56 3.08 -10.87
N TYR A 9 6.80 3.57 -10.76
CA TYR A 9 7.98 2.73 -10.59
C TYR A 9 7.95 1.94 -9.27
N GLU A 10 7.62 2.61 -8.16
CA GLU A 10 7.54 1.99 -6.83
C GLU A 10 6.38 0.97 -6.76
N ALA A 11 5.24 1.29 -7.39
CA ALA A 11 4.13 0.36 -7.52
C ALA A 11 4.50 -0.89 -8.36
N GLY A 12 5.24 -0.71 -9.46
CA GLY A 12 5.75 -1.82 -10.26
C GLY A 12 6.73 -2.71 -9.49
N LEU A 13 7.70 -2.13 -8.79
CA LEU A 13 8.66 -2.86 -7.95
C LEU A 13 8.00 -3.65 -6.82
N SER A 14 6.96 -3.09 -6.19
CA SER A 14 6.23 -3.74 -5.10
C SER A 14 5.59 -5.07 -5.53
N ARG A 15 5.26 -5.23 -6.83
CA ARG A 15 4.62 -6.43 -7.38
C ARG A 15 5.57 -7.34 -8.14
N PHE A 16 6.60 -6.75 -8.76
CA PHE A 16 7.66 -7.49 -9.43
C PHE A 16 8.35 -8.50 -8.50
N ARG A 17 8.73 -8.04 -7.29
CA ARG A 17 9.42 -8.89 -6.29
C ARG A 17 8.58 -10.11 -5.85
N PRO A 18 7.31 -9.96 -5.42
CA PRO A 18 6.46 -11.11 -5.08
C PRO A 18 6.25 -12.09 -6.24
N ILE A 19 6.06 -11.60 -7.47
CA ILE A 19 5.82 -12.45 -8.64
C ILE A 19 7.04 -13.33 -8.91
N LEU A 20 8.25 -12.76 -8.92
CA LEU A 20 9.48 -13.53 -9.08
C LEU A 20 9.68 -14.56 -7.97
N LEU A 21 9.44 -14.18 -6.71
CA LEU A 21 9.54 -15.11 -5.58
C LEU A 21 8.54 -16.27 -5.68
N THR A 22 7.32 -15.99 -6.15
CA THR A 22 6.29 -17.00 -6.36
C THR A 22 6.70 -17.97 -7.47
N SER A 23 7.09 -17.45 -8.63
CA SER A 23 7.55 -18.28 -9.76
C SER A 23 8.75 -19.15 -9.36
N LEU A 24 9.73 -18.58 -8.65
CA LEU A 24 10.90 -19.30 -8.17
C LEU A 24 10.51 -20.42 -7.19
N THR A 25 9.60 -20.13 -6.26
CA THR A 25 9.09 -21.12 -5.30
C THR A 25 8.29 -22.23 -5.98
N THR A 26 7.49 -21.92 -7.00
CA THR A 26 6.74 -22.93 -7.77
C THR A 26 7.69 -23.87 -8.49
N ILE A 27 8.72 -23.33 -9.15
CA ILE A 27 9.73 -24.14 -9.83
C ILE A 27 10.52 -24.98 -8.81
N ALA A 28 10.90 -24.39 -7.69
CA ALA A 28 11.61 -25.09 -6.61
C ALA A 28 10.76 -26.21 -5.98
N GLY A 29 9.46 -26.01 -5.79
CA GLY A 29 8.53 -27.00 -5.23
C GLY A 29 8.19 -28.14 -6.20
N LEU A 30 8.16 -27.85 -7.50
CA LEU A 30 7.95 -28.87 -8.54
C LEU A 30 9.24 -29.63 -8.89
N GLY A 31 10.42 -29.07 -8.63
CA GLY A 31 11.72 -29.69 -8.86
C GLY A 31 11.87 -31.11 -8.29
N PRO A 32 11.62 -31.35 -6.98
CA PRO A 32 11.72 -32.68 -6.39
C PRO A 32 10.63 -33.65 -6.91
N LEU A 33 9.43 -33.15 -7.20
CA LEU A 33 8.35 -33.95 -7.81
C LEU A 33 8.71 -34.49 -9.20
N ILE A 34 9.47 -33.73 -9.99
CA ILE A 34 9.93 -34.14 -11.34
C ILE A 34 11.13 -35.09 -11.24
N ALA A 35 11.91 -35.04 -10.16
CA ALA A 35 13.05 -35.93 -9.93
C ALA A 35 12.64 -37.36 -9.50
N GLU A 36 11.44 -37.53 -8.96
CA GLU A 36 10.90 -38.82 -8.48
C GLU A 36 10.39 -39.69 -9.66
N LYS A 37 11.10 -40.77 -10.00
CA LYS A 37 10.79 -41.66 -11.15
C LYS A 37 9.77 -42.76 -10.83
N SER A 38 8.66 -42.42 -10.16
CA SER A 38 7.57 -43.36 -9.91
C SER A 38 6.65 -43.54 -11.14
N VAL A 39 6.18 -44.76 -11.43
CA VAL A 39 5.32 -45.08 -12.59
C VAL A 39 3.96 -44.37 -12.49
N GLN A 40 3.45 -44.09 -11.27
CA GLN A 40 2.26 -43.27 -11.06
C GLN A 40 2.47 -41.79 -11.46
N ALA A 41 3.71 -41.28 -11.46
CA ALA A 41 4.00 -39.89 -11.79
C ALA A 41 3.93 -39.60 -13.30
N GLN A 42 3.94 -40.61 -14.16
CA GLN A 42 3.97 -40.41 -15.62
C GLN A 42 2.72 -39.73 -16.18
N PHE A 43 1.56 -39.88 -15.52
CA PHE A 43 0.33 -39.14 -15.87
C PHE A 43 0.36 -37.68 -15.40
N LEU A 44 1.15 -37.37 -14.38
CA LEU A 44 1.30 -36.02 -13.81
C LEU A 44 2.29 -35.16 -14.61
N ILE A 45 3.28 -35.79 -15.25
CA ILE A 45 4.29 -35.12 -16.09
C ILE A 45 3.65 -34.21 -17.17
N PRO A 46 2.72 -34.67 -18.04
CA PRO A 46 2.14 -33.81 -19.07
C PRO A 46 1.29 -32.67 -18.51
N MET A 47 0.60 -32.87 -17.38
CA MET A 47 -0.12 -31.79 -16.69
C MET A 47 0.85 -30.74 -16.11
N ALA A 48 1.92 -31.19 -15.44
CA ALA A 48 2.91 -30.31 -14.84
C ALA A 48 3.63 -29.46 -15.90
N ILE A 49 3.95 -30.05 -17.06
CA ILE A 49 4.58 -29.33 -18.18
C ILE A 49 3.64 -28.23 -18.71
N SER A 50 2.36 -28.54 -18.91
CA SER A 50 1.37 -27.54 -19.37
C SER A 50 1.26 -26.36 -18.40
N LEU A 51 1.15 -26.65 -17.10
CA LEU A 51 1.08 -25.63 -16.05
C LEU A 51 2.36 -24.81 -15.94
N ALA A 52 3.53 -25.44 -15.99
CA ALA A 52 4.81 -24.74 -15.93
C ALA A 52 4.97 -23.77 -17.11
N TYR A 53 4.62 -24.21 -18.33
CA TYR A 53 4.70 -23.37 -19.52
C TYR A 53 3.66 -22.23 -19.49
N GLY A 54 2.42 -22.55 -19.09
CA GLY A 54 1.35 -21.58 -18.95
C GLY A 54 1.69 -20.51 -17.91
N LEU A 55 2.22 -20.91 -16.76
CA LEU A 55 2.66 -20.00 -15.71
C LEU A 55 3.84 -19.15 -16.19
N ALA A 56 4.86 -19.74 -16.81
CA ALA A 56 6.01 -18.99 -17.32
C ALA A 56 5.57 -17.92 -18.33
N MET A 57 4.71 -18.28 -19.29
CA MET A 57 4.22 -17.36 -20.31
C MET A 57 3.30 -16.28 -19.72
N ALA A 58 2.38 -16.68 -18.82
CA ALA A 58 1.51 -15.74 -18.11
C ALA A 58 2.32 -14.76 -17.27
N THR A 59 3.40 -15.22 -16.61
CA THR A 59 4.29 -14.36 -15.83
C THR A 59 4.99 -13.34 -16.73
N ALA A 60 5.53 -13.77 -17.87
CA ALA A 60 6.17 -12.88 -18.84
C ALA A 60 5.20 -11.81 -19.37
N ILE A 61 3.97 -12.21 -19.73
CA ILE A 61 2.92 -11.28 -20.15
C ILE A 61 2.55 -10.35 -19.01
N MET A 62 2.36 -10.87 -17.79
CA MET A 62 1.97 -10.12 -16.61
C MET A 62 3.01 -9.06 -16.23
N LEU A 63 4.31 -9.32 -16.43
CA LEU A 63 5.36 -8.33 -16.19
C LEU A 63 5.21 -7.06 -17.04
N ILE A 64 4.68 -7.17 -18.25
CA ILE A 64 4.41 -6.04 -19.14
C ILE A 64 2.98 -5.51 -18.91
N LEU A 65 2.02 -6.41 -18.75
CA LEU A 65 0.60 -6.07 -18.60
C LEU A 65 0.32 -5.36 -17.28
N LEU A 66 0.98 -5.74 -16.20
CA LEU A 66 0.77 -5.18 -14.86
C LEU A 66 1.10 -3.68 -14.76
N PRO A 67 2.26 -3.16 -15.20
CA PRO A 67 2.52 -1.72 -15.18
C PRO A 67 1.55 -0.93 -16.07
N VAL A 68 1.19 -1.48 -17.24
CA VAL A 68 0.19 -0.87 -18.13
C VAL A 68 -1.17 -0.80 -17.45
N LEU A 69 -1.60 -1.89 -16.82
CA LEU A 69 -2.87 -1.95 -16.11
C LEU A 69 -2.91 -1.00 -14.92
N LEU A 70 -1.81 -0.84 -14.17
CA LEU A 70 -1.72 0.13 -13.08
C LEU A 70 -1.92 1.57 -13.57
N VAL A 71 -1.27 1.94 -14.67
CA VAL A 71 -1.43 3.26 -15.30
C VAL A 71 -2.85 3.47 -15.78
N VAL A 72 -3.43 2.49 -16.49
CA VAL A 72 -4.79 2.57 -17.02
C VAL A 72 -5.81 2.63 -15.90
N PHE A 73 -5.68 1.83 -14.85
CA PHE A 73 -6.60 1.81 -13.72
C PHE A 73 -6.55 3.11 -12.91
N ASN A 74 -5.36 3.69 -12.72
CA ASN A 74 -5.23 5.01 -12.13
C ASN A 74 -5.94 6.09 -12.97
N ARG A 75 -5.73 6.09 -14.28
CA ARG A 75 -6.41 7.02 -15.20
C ARG A 75 -7.92 6.80 -15.21
N PHE A 76 -8.36 5.54 -15.19
CA PHE A 76 -9.77 5.18 -15.16
C PHE A 76 -10.43 5.63 -13.87
N ASN A 77 -9.80 5.42 -12.70
CA ASN A 77 -10.34 5.93 -11.43
C ASN A 77 -10.42 7.45 -11.42
N VAL A 78 -9.41 8.16 -11.91
CA VAL A 78 -9.48 9.62 -12.02
C VAL A 78 -10.61 10.06 -12.96
N LEU A 79 -10.79 9.38 -14.09
CA LEU A 79 -11.83 9.67 -15.07
C LEU A 79 -13.23 9.34 -14.53
N ALA A 80 -13.38 8.21 -13.85
CA ALA A 80 -14.61 7.75 -13.23
C ALA A 80 -14.99 8.65 -12.05
N LEU A 81 -14.02 9.07 -11.22
CA LEU A 81 -14.23 10.06 -10.17
C LEU A 81 -14.60 11.43 -10.75
N TRP A 82 -13.98 11.85 -11.85
CA TRP A 82 -14.34 13.10 -12.52
C TRP A 82 -15.76 13.03 -13.11
N PHE A 83 -16.10 11.93 -13.77
CA PHE A 83 -17.41 11.69 -14.37
C PHE A 83 -18.51 11.55 -13.31
N TRP A 84 -18.20 10.96 -12.16
CA TRP A 84 -19.17 10.76 -11.07
C TRP A 84 -19.28 11.97 -10.15
N LYS A 85 -18.17 12.66 -9.87
CA LYS A 85 -18.15 13.72 -8.84
C LYS A 85 -18.45 15.11 -9.38
N GLY A 86 -18.34 15.37 -10.68
CA GLY A 86 -18.73 16.66 -11.32
C GLY A 86 -17.98 17.92 -10.83
N GLU A 87 -17.31 17.86 -9.69
CA GLU A 87 -16.53 18.92 -9.05
C GLU A 87 -15.26 18.32 -8.40
N LYS A 88 -14.20 19.13 -8.39
CA LYS A 88 -12.85 18.74 -7.98
C LYS A 88 -12.83 18.34 -6.49
N PRO A 89 -12.30 17.17 -6.11
CA PRO A 89 -12.14 16.83 -4.70
C PRO A 89 -11.01 17.71 -4.11
N SER A 90 -11.37 18.72 -3.33
CA SER A 90 -10.42 19.46 -2.49
C SER A 90 -9.82 18.49 -1.47
N THR A 91 -8.49 18.45 -1.41
CA THR A 91 -7.67 17.46 -0.71
C THR A 91 -7.59 17.71 0.81
N GLU A 92 -8.45 18.57 1.35
CA GLU A 92 -8.28 19.17 2.69
C GLU A 92 -9.19 18.55 3.77
N ILE A 93 -10.21 17.74 3.41
CA ILE A 93 -11.23 17.24 4.37
C ILE A 93 -10.90 15.85 4.96
N VAL A 94 -9.76 15.22 4.62
CA VAL A 94 -9.44 13.84 5.05
C VAL A 94 -8.14 13.68 5.83
N GLU A 95 -7.47 14.78 6.20
CA GLU A 95 -6.30 14.69 7.08
C GLU A 95 -6.72 14.14 8.47
N PRO A 96 -6.10 13.04 8.95
CA PRO A 96 -6.29 12.52 10.29
C PRO A 96 -6.09 13.58 11.39
N ALA A 97 -5.23 14.57 11.14
CA ALA A 97 -4.90 15.65 12.06
C ALA A 97 -6.11 16.54 12.42
N VAL A 98 -7.08 16.75 11.51
CA VAL A 98 -8.29 17.55 11.80
C VAL A 98 -9.31 16.74 12.61
N ARG A 99 -9.39 15.42 12.36
CA ARG A 99 -10.21 14.50 13.16
C ARG A 99 -9.67 14.35 14.58
N GLU A 100 -8.35 14.37 14.74
CA GLU A 100 -7.70 14.36 16.06
C GLU A 100 -7.89 15.68 16.80
N ALA A 101 -7.79 16.84 16.13
CA ALA A 101 -8.05 18.14 16.74
C ALA A 101 -9.51 18.30 17.25
N LEU A 102 -10.50 17.71 16.56
CA LEU A 102 -11.89 17.66 17.03
C LEU A 102 -12.11 16.66 18.17
N HIS A 103 -11.31 15.59 18.23
CA HIS A 103 -11.38 14.59 19.30
C HIS A 103 -10.67 15.07 20.59
N ASP A 104 -9.64 15.90 20.46
CA ASP A 104 -8.89 16.50 21.58
C ASP A 104 -9.68 17.60 22.31
N GLY A 105 -10.61 18.27 21.61
CA GLY A 105 -11.56 19.21 22.23
C GLY A 105 -12.55 18.58 23.23
N MET A 106 -12.60 17.25 23.34
CA MET A 106 -13.35 16.53 24.38
C MET A 106 -12.46 15.95 25.49
N LEU A 107 -11.12 16.07 25.40
CA LEU A 107 -10.17 15.55 26.39
C LEU A 107 -9.78 16.55 27.49
N THR A 108 -10.43 17.72 27.57
CA THR A 108 -10.18 18.72 28.62
C THR A 108 -10.93 18.48 29.94
N ASP A 109 -11.70 17.39 30.05
CA ASP A 109 -12.51 17.07 31.25
C ASP A 109 -11.70 16.46 32.43
N GLY A 110 -10.38 16.36 32.31
CA GLY A 110 -9.52 15.76 33.34
C GLY A 110 -8.13 16.38 33.50
N MET A 111 -7.84 17.51 32.82
CA MET A 111 -6.55 18.18 32.96
C MET A 111 -6.55 19.13 34.17
N PRO A 112 -5.49 19.12 35.01
CA PRO A 112 -5.39 20.05 36.12
C PRO A 112 -5.35 21.49 35.58
N LEU A 113 -6.11 22.36 36.22
CA LEU A 113 -6.10 23.79 35.90
C LEU A 113 -4.97 24.44 36.71
N ASN A 114 -4.16 25.24 36.03
CA ASN A 114 -3.24 26.15 36.69
C ASN A 114 -4.04 27.24 37.44
N GLY A 115 -3.42 27.93 38.42
CA GLY A 115 -4.03 28.95 39.27
C GLY A 115 -4.68 30.14 38.56
N ASN A 116 -4.51 30.28 37.24
CA ASN A 116 -5.17 31.28 36.40
C ASN A 116 -6.37 30.73 35.60
N GLY A 117 -6.81 29.49 35.86
CA GLY A 117 -7.98 28.87 35.23
C GLY A 117 -7.74 28.29 33.83
N ALA A 118 -6.48 28.10 33.42
CA ALA A 118 -6.10 27.50 32.15
C ALA A 118 -5.54 26.08 32.34
N TYR A 119 -5.79 25.18 31.39
CA TYR A 119 -5.31 23.79 31.42
C TYR A 119 -3.78 23.70 31.35
N GLU A 120 -3.19 22.91 32.24
CA GLU A 120 -1.74 22.70 32.31
C GLU A 120 -1.32 21.61 31.30
N HIS A 121 -0.52 21.99 30.30
CA HIS A 121 -0.11 21.08 29.22
C HIS A 121 1.28 20.50 29.52
N PRO A 122 1.47 19.17 29.54
CA PRO A 122 2.73 18.54 29.98
C PRO A 122 3.96 18.87 29.11
N ASP A 123 3.75 19.30 27.86
CA ASP A 123 4.82 19.61 26.91
C ASP A 123 4.99 21.12 26.61
N ARG A 124 4.29 22.02 27.33
CA ARG A 124 4.50 23.48 27.16
C ARG A 124 5.47 24.00 28.21
N PRO A 125 6.55 24.71 27.81
CA PRO A 125 7.41 25.40 28.76
C PRO A 125 6.58 26.39 29.57
N SER A 126 6.74 26.36 30.89
CA SER A 126 6.06 27.24 31.84
C SER A 126 6.26 28.71 31.47
N LEU A 127 5.15 29.43 31.28
CA LEU A 127 5.15 30.88 31.03
C LEU A 127 5.75 31.72 32.20
N SER A 128 6.18 31.07 33.29
CA SER A 128 6.95 31.68 34.38
C SER A 128 8.34 32.16 33.95
N ASP A 129 8.84 31.77 32.77
CA ASP A 129 10.18 32.14 32.28
C ASP A 129 10.21 33.42 31.42
N LYS A 130 9.10 34.17 31.35
CA LYS A 130 9.02 35.44 30.61
C LYS A 130 8.54 36.61 31.49
N GLU A 131 9.35 36.98 32.46
CA GLU A 131 9.41 38.35 32.97
C GLU A 131 10.84 38.86 32.92
N PRO A 132 11.15 39.90 32.14
CA PRO A 132 12.30 40.74 32.42
C PRO A 132 11.86 42.00 33.18
N SER A 133 12.29 42.03 34.45
CA SER A 133 12.58 43.22 35.30
C SER A 133 11.44 44.13 35.74
#